data_AF-F4RMM4-F1
#
_entry.id   AF-F4RMM4-F1
#
_cell.length_a   1.000
_cell.length_b   1.000
_cell.length_c   1.000
_cell.angle_alpha   90.00
_cell.angle_beta   90.00
_cell.angle_gamma   90.00
#
_symmetry.space_group_name_H-M   'P 1'
#
loop_
_entity.id
_entity.type
_entity.pdbx_description
1 polymer ?
#
loop_
_entity_poly.entity_id
_entity_poly.type
_entity_poly.pdbx_seq_one_letter_code
_entity_poly.pdbx_strand_id
1 'polypeptide(L)'
;MRFRAQVSNLSAFTKFVESVAKLSKRAVFKFTPTELKVISTGDLDDGVRFFGTVHAEEIELNQFGKGIRNTENQILLELTTQALNSVLKASSGSRSEIVIRLGKNGKTPVLSFVTSAISLNRTEYELEQHIAVRVVKPNDTEILREPQTPVPDIQITLPKLADVCKVAERLKSLAPCIQVSANRDGCLKLGIKSEHVDVETEWHGLILGPDRPEQRALSSPNPNTQFNQCA
;
A
#
# COMPACT_ATOMS: atom_id res chain seq x y z
N MET A 1 11.11 23.77 -14.27
CA MET A 1 10.73 22.85 -13.17
C MET A 1 11.42 21.51 -13.39
N ARG A 2 11.98 20.89 -12.34
CA ARG A 2 12.79 19.66 -12.48
C ARG A 2 11.97 18.36 -12.42
N PHE A 3 10.78 18.38 -11.82
CA PHE A 3 9.82 17.28 -11.85
C PHE A 3 8.41 17.84 -12.07
N ARG A 4 7.73 17.25 -13.04
CA ARG A 4 6.31 17.40 -13.36
C ARG A 4 5.84 15.99 -13.66
N ALA A 5 4.62 15.67 -13.24
CA ALA A 5 3.91 14.44 -13.55
C ALA A 5 2.42 14.78 -13.68
N GLN A 6 1.70 14.02 -14.49
CA GLN A 6 0.28 14.18 -14.72
C GLN A 6 -0.40 12.84 -14.47
N VAL A 7 -1.44 12.83 -13.65
CA VAL A 7 -2.21 11.62 -13.31
C VAL A 7 -3.63 11.85 -13.80
N SER A 8 -4.08 11.01 -14.73
CA SER A 8 -5.42 11.10 -15.29
C SER A 8 -6.41 10.21 -14.54
N ASN A 9 -6.01 9.01 -14.10
CA ASN A 9 -6.87 8.13 -13.31
C ASN A 9 -6.81 8.47 -11.81
N LEU A 10 -7.46 9.58 -11.46
CA LEU A 10 -7.55 10.06 -10.07
C LEU A 10 -8.24 9.09 -9.13
N SER A 11 -9.21 8.31 -9.60
CA SER A 11 -9.94 7.36 -8.75
C SER A 11 -9.02 6.24 -8.25
N ALA A 12 -8.24 5.63 -9.15
CA ALA A 12 -7.28 4.59 -8.78
C ALA A 12 -6.19 5.17 -7.85
N PHE A 13 -5.64 6.32 -8.21
CA PHE A 13 -4.59 6.96 -7.40
C PHE A 13 -5.07 7.34 -6.00
N THR A 14 -6.29 7.89 -5.87
CA THR A 14 -6.88 8.24 -4.58
C THR A 14 -7.11 7.01 -3.71
N LYS A 15 -7.71 5.93 -4.25
CA LYS A 15 -7.92 4.68 -3.52
C LYS A 15 -6.61 4.04 -3.04
N PHE A 16 -5.58 4.11 -3.87
CA PHE A 16 -4.24 3.64 -3.52
C PHE A 16 -3.66 4.46 -2.35
N VAL A 17 -3.65 5.78 -2.46
CA VAL A 17 -3.16 6.66 -1.39
C VAL A 17 -3.99 6.55 -0.11
N GLU A 18 -5.31 6.37 -0.21
CA GLU A 18 -6.18 6.11 0.94
C GLU A 18 -5.79 4.84 1.70
N SER A 19 -5.40 3.80 0.97
CA SER A 19 -4.93 2.53 1.56
C SER A 19 -3.58 2.73 2.26
N VAL A 20 -2.65 3.43 1.62
CA VAL A 20 -1.33 3.78 2.18
C VAL A 20 -1.47 4.66 3.44
N ALA A 21 -2.41 5.61 3.44
CA ALA A 21 -2.64 6.53 4.56
C ALA A 21 -3.21 5.85 5.82
N LYS A 22 -3.83 4.68 5.68
CA LYS A 22 -4.26 3.85 6.81
C LYS A 22 -3.11 3.04 7.42
N LEU A 23 -2.10 2.72 6.62
CA LEU A 23 -0.96 1.91 7.05
C LEU A 23 0.13 2.75 7.71
N SER A 24 0.48 3.91 7.17
CA SER A 24 1.55 4.74 7.75
C SER A 24 1.24 6.23 7.72
N LYS A 25 1.78 6.97 8.69
CA LYS A 25 1.71 8.43 8.72
C LYS A 25 2.63 9.09 7.69
N ARG A 26 3.79 8.47 7.41
CA ARG A 26 4.80 8.94 6.45
C ARG A 26 5.22 7.77 5.56
N ALA A 27 5.45 8.08 4.29
CA ALA A 27 5.92 7.10 3.31
C ALA A 27 6.82 7.78 2.29
N VAL A 28 7.73 7.00 1.70
CA VAL A 28 8.56 7.40 0.58
C VAL A 28 7.88 6.98 -0.71
N PHE A 29 7.63 7.95 -1.58
CA PHE A 29 7.10 7.76 -2.92
C PHE A 29 8.25 7.87 -3.91
N LYS A 30 8.56 6.77 -4.56
CA LYS A 30 9.55 6.66 -5.63
C LYS A 30 8.82 6.72 -6.97
N PHE A 31 8.94 7.86 -7.62
CA PHE A 31 8.40 8.11 -8.95
C PHE A 31 9.43 7.70 -9.99
N THR A 32 9.05 6.77 -10.86
CA THR A 32 9.80 6.38 -12.05
C THR A 32 8.90 6.49 -13.28
N PRO A 33 9.46 6.53 -14.51
CA PRO A 33 8.65 6.63 -15.72
C PRO A 33 7.67 5.47 -15.93
N THR A 34 7.94 4.30 -15.35
CA THR A 34 7.18 3.06 -15.56
C THR A 34 6.29 2.69 -14.38
N GLU A 35 6.65 3.11 -13.17
CA GLU A 35 6.00 2.68 -11.94
C GLU A 35 6.16 3.71 -10.81
N LEU A 36 5.16 3.75 -9.94
CA LEU A 36 5.19 4.43 -8.65
C LEU A 36 5.39 3.38 -7.57
N LYS A 37 6.51 3.47 -6.83
CA LYS A 37 6.73 2.64 -5.64
C LYS A 37 6.47 3.44 -4.37
N VAL A 38 5.88 2.79 -3.38
CA VAL A 38 5.62 3.35 -2.06
C VAL A 38 6.22 2.45 -1.00
N ILE A 39 6.99 3.06 -0.11
CA ILE A 39 7.79 2.37 0.89
C ILE A 39 7.50 3.02 2.24
N SER A 40 7.15 2.22 3.24
CA SER A 40 7.00 2.69 4.62
C SER A 40 8.33 3.16 5.20
N THR A 41 8.35 4.29 5.91
CA THR A 41 9.55 4.81 6.60
C THR A 41 9.94 4.02 7.85
N GLY A 42 9.10 3.08 8.29
CA GLY A 42 9.34 2.29 9.50
C GLY A 42 8.97 3.01 10.80
N ASP A 43 8.22 4.11 10.73
CA ASP A 43 7.76 4.91 11.87
C ASP A 43 6.63 4.23 12.70
N LEU A 44 6.31 2.97 12.43
CA LEU A 44 5.27 2.25 13.16
C LEU A 44 5.93 1.42 14.26
N ASP A 45 5.51 1.66 15.51
CA ASP A 45 5.98 0.94 16.70
C ASP A 45 5.67 -0.57 16.66
N ASP A 46 4.78 -0.99 15.77
CA ASP A 46 4.34 -2.37 15.56
C ASP A 46 5.27 -3.18 14.62
N GLY A 47 6.32 -2.57 14.06
CA GLY A 47 7.27 -3.23 13.17
C GLY A 47 6.72 -3.55 11.77
N VAL A 48 5.50 -3.11 11.44
CA VAL A 48 4.90 -3.36 10.13
C VAL A 48 5.59 -2.52 9.06
N ARG A 49 6.05 -3.17 8.00
CA ARG A 49 6.53 -2.52 6.79
C ARG A 49 5.65 -2.91 5.62
N PHE A 50 5.39 -1.94 4.74
CA PHE A 50 4.74 -2.23 3.47
C PHE A 50 5.58 -1.70 2.33
N PHE A 51 5.47 -2.43 1.23
CA PHE A 51 6.04 -2.10 -0.05
C PHE A 51 4.92 -2.26 -1.08
N GLY A 52 4.64 -1.19 -1.81
CA GLY A 52 3.60 -1.18 -2.84
C GLY A 52 4.17 -0.68 -4.16
N THR A 53 3.78 -1.32 -5.25
CA THR A 53 4.11 -0.86 -6.60
C THR A 53 2.81 -0.66 -7.38
N VAL A 54 2.70 0.46 -8.06
CA VAL A 54 1.59 0.77 -8.97
C VAL A 54 2.19 1.09 -10.33
N HIS A 55 1.75 0.41 -11.37
CA HIS A 55 2.24 0.66 -12.72
C HIS A 55 1.73 2.00 -13.24
N ALA A 56 2.57 2.71 -14.00
CA ALA A 56 2.22 4.01 -14.58
C ALA A 56 0.95 3.94 -15.45
N GLU A 57 0.69 2.79 -16.08
CA GLU A 57 -0.51 2.53 -16.89
C GLU A 57 -1.79 2.55 -16.04
N GLU A 58 -1.76 2.02 -14.82
CA GLU A 58 -2.96 1.93 -13.95
C GLU A 58 -3.44 3.31 -13.48
N ILE A 59 -2.49 4.22 -13.22
CA ILE A 59 -2.75 5.60 -12.80
C ILE A 59 -2.68 6.60 -13.96
N GLU A 60 -2.42 6.13 -15.18
CA GLU A 60 -2.20 6.95 -16.38
C GLU A 60 -1.20 8.08 -16.12
N LEU A 61 -0.05 7.74 -15.54
CA LEU A 61 1.01 8.65 -15.15
C LEU A 61 1.78 9.12 -16.38
N ASN A 62 1.47 10.32 -16.85
CA ASN A 62 2.05 10.93 -18.04
C ASN A 62 3.04 12.05 -17.69
N GLN A 63 3.97 12.31 -18.61
CA GLN A 63 4.98 13.38 -18.57
C GLN A 63 5.88 13.39 -17.33
N PHE A 64 7.06 12.75 -17.39
CA PHE A 64 8.14 13.02 -16.43
C PHE A 64 8.98 14.22 -16.90
N GLY A 65 9.04 15.27 -16.09
CA GLY A 65 9.92 16.42 -16.37
C GLY A 65 11.38 16.00 -16.54
N LYS A 66 12.00 16.35 -17.68
CA LYS A 66 13.45 16.24 -17.93
C LYS A 66 14.21 17.11 -16.92
N GLY A 67 14.69 16.55 -15.81
CA GLY A 67 15.45 17.39 -14.87
C GLY A 67 15.90 16.81 -13.56
N ILE A 68 15.61 15.55 -13.26
CA ILE A 68 16.20 14.89 -12.10
C ILE A 68 17.58 14.40 -12.53
N ARG A 69 18.63 15.04 -11.98
CA ARG A 69 20.04 14.66 -12.12
C ARG A 69 20.28 13.28 -11.47
N ASN A 70 19.77 12.23 -12.10
CA ASN A 70 20.15 10.87 -11.82
C ASN A 70 20.08 10.10 -13.14
N THR A 71 21.06 9.25 -13.40
CA THR A 71 21.18 8.41 -14.59
C THR A 71 19.95 7.52 -14.84
N GLU A 72 19.08 7.34 -13.85
CA GLU A 72 17.91 6.46 -13.91
C GLU A 72 16.55 7.20 -14.00
N ASN A 73 16.52 8.54 -14.05
CA ASN A 73 15.28 9.34 -14.11
C ASN A 73 14.26 9.02 -13.00
N GLN A 74 14.73 8.79 -11.77
CA GLN A 74 13.90 8.47 -10.60
C GLN A 74 13.94 9.61 -9.59
N ILE A 75 12.82 9.90 -8.95
CA ILE A 75 12.77 10.84 -7.82
C ILE A 75 12.07 10.20 -6.62
N LEU A 76 12.66 10.41 -5.45
CA LEU A 76 12.17 9.89 -4.19
C LEU A 76 11.77 11.04 -3.29
N LEU A 77 10.50 11.04 -2.91
CA LEU A 77 9.88 12.07 -2.10
C LEU A 77 9.28 11.42 -0.86
N GLU A 78 9.72 11.86 0.31
CA GLU A 78 9.11 11.49 1.57
C GLU A 78 8.11 12.57 1.98
N LEU A 79 6.88 12.15 2.28
CA LEU A 79 5.81 13.05 2.70
C LEU A 79 4.80 12.38 3.62
N THR A 80 3.99 13.21 4.27
CA THR A 80 2.89 12.74 5.11
C THR A 80 1.75 12.22 4.23
N THR A 81 1.36 10.96 4.42
CA THR A 81 0.34 10.27 3.62
C THR A 81 -1.04 10.91 3.81
N GLN A 82 -1.34 11.41 5.01
CA GLN A 82 -2.59 12.11 5.30
C GLN A 82 -2.72 13.43 4.53
N ALA A 83 -1.63 14.20 4.41
CA ALA A 83 -1.64 15.44 3.63
C ALA A 83 -1.91 15.14 2.15
N LEU A 84 -1.29 14.07 1.62
CA LEU A 84 -1.51 13.62 0.25
C LEU A 84 -2.96 13.20 0.03
N ASN A 85 -3.52 12.41 0.95
CA ASN A 85 -4.89 11.95 0.88
C ASN A 85 -5.90 13.11 0.89
N SER A 86 -5.69 14.12 1.75
CA SER A 86 -6.54 15.31 1.82
C SER A 86 -6.55 16.12 0.53
N VAL A 87 -5.38 16.26 -0.12
CA VAL A 87 -5.24 16.95 -1.41
C VAL A 87 -5.96 16.20 -2.54
N LEU A 88 -5.79 14.87 -2.59
CA LEU A 88 -6.49 14.06 -3.59
C LEU A 88 -7.99 14.07 -3.39
N LYS A 89 -8.49 14.01 -2.15
CA LYS A 89 -9.92 14.12 -1.84
C LYS A 89 -10.54 15.45 -2.23
N ALA A 90 -9.81 16.56 -2.02
CA ALA A 90 -10.23 17.88 -2.49
C ALA A 90 -10.32 17.94 -4.03
N SER A 91 -9.53 17.10 -4.71
CA SER A 91 -9.51 16.97 -6.17
C SER A 91 -10.50 15.93 -6.71
N SER A 92 -11.06 15.02 -5.89
CA SER A 92 -11.97 13.96 -6.35
C SER A 92 -13.27 14.45 -7.00
N GLY A 93 -13.64 15.71 -6.78
CA GLY A 93 -14.80 16.33 -7.42
C GLY A 93 -14.53 16.76 -8.88
N SER A 94 -13.27 16.83 -9.31
CA SER A 94 -12.92 17.11 -10.70
C SER A 94 -12.87 15.80 -11.50
N ARG A 95 -13.35 15.83 -12.74
CA ARG A 95 -13.13 14.74 -13.73
C ARG A 95 -11.82 14.94 -14.50
N SER A 96 -11.01 15.89 -14.05
CA SER A 96 -9.84 16.37 -14.77
C SER A 96 -8.59 15.66 -14.27
N GLU A 97 -7.54 15.71 -15.07
CA GLU A 97 -6.20 15.32 -14.65
C GLU A 97 -5.67 16.17 -13.50
N ILE A 98 -4.80 15.58 -12.66
CA ILE A 98 -4.02 16.32 -11.68
C ILE A 98 -2.57 16.44 -12.16
N VAL A 99 -2.05 17.66 -12.14
CA VAL A 99 -0.66 17.94 -12.47
C VAL A 99 0.11 18.09 -11.16
N ILE A 100 1.03 17.16 -10.93
CA ILE A 100 1.93 17.13 -9.78
C ILE A 100 3.23 17.83 -10.19
N ARG A 101 3.67 18.83 -9.42
CA ARG A 101 4.86 19.62 -9.72
C ARG A 101 5.75 19.72 -8.49
N LEU A 102 7.04 19.45 -8.64
CA LEU A 102 8.00 19.72 -7.57
C LEU A 102 8.56 21.14 -7.72
N GLY A 103 8.29 21.95 -6.71
CA GLY A 103 8.81 23.29 -6.55
C GLY A 103 9.67 23.46 -5.31
N LYS A 104 10.04 24.70 -5.05
CA LYS A 104 10.65 25.13 -3.80
C LYS A 104 9.90 26.36 -3.32
N ASN A 105 9.44 26.33 -2.07
CA ASN A 105 8.92 27.51 -1.40
C ASN A 105 9.99 27.98 -0.40
N GLY A 106 10.75 29.02 -0.77
CA GLY A 106 11.94 29.43 -0.02
C GLY A 106 12.99 28.32 0.07
N LYS A 107 13.25 27.84 1.29
CA LYS A 107 14.22 26.75 1.56
C LYS A 107 13.57 25.35 1.58
N THR A 108 12.25 25.25 1.57
CA THR A 108 11.52 23.99 1.75
C THR A 108 11.09 23.43 0.39
N PRO A 109 11.36 22.14 0.09
CA PRO A 109 10.82 21.49 -1.10
C PRO A 109 9.31 21.32 -0.94
N VAL A 110 8.55 21.65 -1.98
CA VAL A 110 7.08 21.59 -1.95
C VAL A 110 6.58 20.86 -3.20
N LEU A 111 5.64 19.94 -3.00
CA LEU A 111 4.92 19.27 -4.06
C LEU A 111 3.58 19.99 -4.26
N SER A 112 3.43 20.66 -5.41
CA SER A 112 2.19 21.29 -5.84
C SER A 112 1.32 20.29 -6.58
N PHE A 113 0.03 20.34 -6.32
CA PHE A 113 -1.02 19.55 -6.96
C PHE A 113 -2.00 20.52 -7.58
N VAL A 114 -2.13 20.45 -8.90
CA VAL A 114 -2.89 21.40 -9.69
C VAL A 114 -4.00 20.65 -10.41
N THR A 115 -5.25 20.99 -10.15
CA THR A 115 -6.42 20.43 -10.85
C THR A 115 -7.31 21.55 -11.35
N SER A 116 -7.87 21.37 -12.54
CA SER A 116 -8.95 22.24 -13.05
C SER A 116 -10.29 21.68 -12.62
N ALA A 117 -11.17 22.53 -12.13
CA ALA A 117 -12.52 22.15 -11.70
C ALA A 117 -13.54 23.16 -12.21
N ILE A 118 -14.80 22.72 -12.32
CA ILE A 118 -15.91 23.56 -12.77
C ILE A 118 -16.79 23.83 -11.56
N SER A 119 -17.02 25.11 -11.26
CA SER A 119 -17.91 25.54 -10.18
C SER A 119 -19.38 25.41 -10.58
N LEU A 120 -20.30 25.52 -9.60
CA LEU A 120 -21.75 25.45 -9.81
C LEU A 120 -22.27 26.48 -10.83
N ASN A 121 -21.58 27.62 -10.94
CA ASN A 121 -21.86 28.68 -11.91
C ASN A 121 -21.25 28.42 -13.30
N ARG A 122 -20.75 27.21 -13.58
CA ARG A 122 -20.05 26.81 -14.82
C ARG A 122 -18.78 27.61 -15.12
N THR A 123 -18.20 28.29 -14.13
CA THR A 123 -16.88 28.91 -14.28
C THR A 123 -15.79 27.88 -13.98
N GLU A 124 -14.80 27.77 -14.87
CA GLU A 124 -13.59 27.01 -14.61
C GLU A 124 -12.70 27.73 -13.61
N TYR A 125 -12.16 26.98 -12.66
CA TYR A 125 -11.15 27.44 -11.73
C TYR A 125 -10.04 26.41 -11.58
N GLU A 126 -8.84 26.87 -11.23
CA GLU A 126 -7.68 26.03 -10.98
C GLU A 126 -7.46 25.96 -9.47
N LEU A 127 -7.46 24.75 -8.92
CA LEU A 127 -7.15 24.49 -7.52
C LEU A 127 -5.68 24.04 -7.44
N GLU A 128 -4.84 24.87 -6.82
CA GLU A 128 -3.45 24.53 -6.50
C GLU A 128 -3.31 24.27 -4.99
N GLN A 129 -2.84 23.08 -4.63
CA GLN A 129 -2.57 22.68 -3.25
C GLN A 129 -1.12 22.30 -3.08
N HIS A 130 -0.57 22.55 -1.89
CA HIS A 130 0.85 22.39 -1.63
C HIS A 130 1.09 21.46 -0.45
N ILE A 131 2.05 20.54 -0.60
CA ILE A 131 2.51 19.66 0.47
C ILE A 131 4.03 19.82 0.62
N ALA A 132 4.48 20.05 1.86
CA ALA A 132 5.92 20.05 2.15
C ALA A 132 6.47 18.62 2.04
N VAL A 133 7.58 18.45 1.32
CA VAL A 133 8.19 17.14 1.07
C VAL A 133 9.68 17.17 1.39
N ARG A 134 10.22 16.01 1.76
CA ARG A 134 11.66 15.79 1.88
C ARG A 134 12.15 15.02 0.66
N VAL A 135 13.11 15.58 -0.06
CA VAL A 135 13.77 14.88 -1.17
C VAL A 135 14.77 13.89 -0.57
N VAL A 136 14.54 12.59 -0.78
CA VAL A 136 15.41 11.53 -0.27
C VAL A 136 16.65 11.46 -1.14
N LYS A 137 17.84 11.46 -0.52
CA LYS A 137 19.11 11.37 -1.23
C LYS A 137 19.45 9.90 -1.53
N PRO A 138 20.25 9.63 -2.57
CA PRO A 138 20.65 8.25 -2.92
C PRO A 138 21.35 7.47 -1.79
N ASN A 139 21.97 8.15 -0.82
CA ASN A 139 22.65 7.48 0.30
C ASN A 139 21.69 6.87 1.33
N ASP A 140 20.43 7.31 1.39
CA ASP A 140 19.42 6.76 2.32
C ASP A 140 18.78 5.46 1.75
N THR A 141 19.53 4.73 0.92
CA THR A 141 19.04 3.58 0.14
C THR A 141 18.74 2.34 0.94
N GLU A 142 19.19 2.26 2.20
CA GLU A 142 18.87 1.15 3.10
C GLU A 142 17.38 1.11 3.46
N ILE A 143 16.74 2.28 3.59
CA ILE A 143 15.29 2.40 3.85
C ILE A 143 14.47 1.90 2.63
N LEU A 144 15.10 1.81 1.45
CA LEU A 144 14.46 1.55 0.17
C LEU A 144 14.57 0.10 -0.32
N ARG A 145 15.24 -0.78 0.44
CA ARG A 145 15.37 -2.17 0.02
C ARG A 145 14.03 -2.88 0.16
N GLU A 146 13.55 -3.41 -0.96
CA GLU A 146 12.39 -4.29 -0.98
C GLU A 146 12.64 -5.49 -0.05
N PRO A 147 11.70 -5.79 0.86
CA PRO A 147 11.86 -6.93 1.75
C PRO A 147 11.95 -8.20 0.90
N GLN A 148 12.98 -8.99 1.15
CA GLN A 148 13.10 -10.30 0.54
C GLN A 148 12.10 -11.23 1.22
N THR A 149 11.05 -11.63 0.50
CA THR A 149 10.06 -12.57 1.02
C THR A 149 10.68 -13.97 1.04
N PRO A 150 10.80 -14.63 2.20
CA PRO A 150 11.25 -16.02 2.25
C PRO A 150 10.26 -16.93 1.52
N VAL A 151 10.68 -18.14 1.16
CA VAL A 151 9.78 -19.13 0.57
C VAL A 151 8.71 -19.49 1.62
N PRO A 152 7.41 -19.29 1.34
CA PRO A 152 6.36 -19.60 2.30
C PRO A 152 6.19 -21.12 2.43
N ASP A 153 5.75 -21.62 3.58
CA ASP A 153 5.46 -23.04 3.78
C ASP A 153 4.20 -23.50 3.02
N ILE A 154 3.23 -22.58 2.90
CA ILE A 154 1.93 -22.77 2.23
C ILE A 154 1.59 -21.49 1.49
N GLN A 155 1.13 -21.64 0.23
CA GLN A 155 0.55 -20.55 -0.54
C GLN A 155 -0.92 -20.87 -0.80
N ILE A 156 -1.82 -20.02 -0.30
CA ILE A 156 -3.27 -20.20 -0.42
C ILE A 156 -3.90 -18.90 -0.92
N THR A 157 -4.89 -19.03 -1.81
CA THR A 157 -5.66 -17.88 -2.29
C THR A 157 -6.62 -17.44 -1.20
N LEU A 158 -6.59 -16.17 -0.83
CA LEU A 158 -7.51 -15.63 0.16
C LEU A 158 -8.97 -15.74 -0.32
N PRO A 159 -9.94 -15.99 0.57
CA PRO A 159 -11.35 -15.80 0.27
C PRO A 159 -11.63 -14.31 0.05
N LYS A 160 -12.90 -13.94 -0.19
CA LYS A 160 -13.30 -12.55 -0.38
C LYS A 160 -12.74 -11.68 0.75
N LEU A 161 -11.86 -10.75 0.40
CA LEU A 161 -11.14 -9.93 1.38
C LEU A 161 -12.11 -9.15 2.29
N ALA A 162 -13.24 -8.71 1.75
CA ALA A 162 -14.29 -8.04 2.54
C ALA A 162 -14.83 -8.92 3.68
N ASP A 163 -14.93 -10.23 3.48
CA ASP A 163 -15.44 -11.16 4.50
C ASP A 163 -14.36 -11.46 5.54
N VAL A 164 -13.10 -11.63 5.11
CA VAL A 164 -11.95 -11.73 6.03
C VAL A 164 -11.86 -10.50 6.93
N CYS A 165 -11.96 -9.30 6.35
CA CYS A 165 -11.92 -8.05 7.12
C CYS A 165 -13.06 -7.96 8.14
N LYS A 166 -14.30 -8.33 7.76
CA LYS A 166 -15.43 -8.34 8.71
C LYS A 166 -15.19 -9.29 9.89
N VAL A 167 -14.65 -10.47 9.62
CA VAL A 167 -14.33 -11.45 10.67
C VAL A 167 -13.20 -10.93 11.55
N ALA A 168 -12.11 -10.42 10.96
CA ALA A 168 -10.98 -9.87 11.70
C ALA A 168 -11.39 -8.70 12.62
N GLU A 169 -12.25 -7.78 12.15
CA GLU A 169 -12.76 -6.68 12.99
C GLU A 169 -13.60 -7.17 14.16
N ARG A 170 -14.40 -8.23 13.98
CA ARG A 170 -15.16 -8.85 15.08
C ARG A 170 -14.23 -9.51 16.09
N LEU A 171 -13.27 -10.31 15.62
CA LEU A 171 -12.30 -11.01 16.46
C LEU A 171 -11.42 -10.04 17.25
N LYS A 172 -11.01 -8.92 16.65
CA LYS A 172 -10.24 -7.85 17.31
C LYS A 172 -10.96 -7.26 18.53
N SER A 173 -12.30 -7.27 18.55
CA SER A 173 -13.06 -6.76 19.70
C SER A 173 -13.05 -7.72 20.90
N LEU A 174 -12.73 -8.99 20.67
CA LEU A 174 -12.82 -10.08 21.65
C LEU A 174 -11.44 -10.45 22.22
N ALA A 175 -10.36 -10.32 21.44
CA ALA A 175 -9.00 -10.61 21.89
C ALA A 175 -7.97 -9.68 21.22
N PRO A 176 -6.83 -9.41 21.89
CA PRO A 176 -5.76 -8.57 21.34
C PRO A 176 -4.95 -9.26 20.23
N CYS A 177 -5.02 -10.58 20.12
CA CYS A 177 -4.27 -11.36 19.13
C CYS A 177 -5.22 -12.28 18.35
N ILE A 178 -5.06 -12.28 17.02
CA ILE A 178 -5.78 -13.16 16.10
C ILE A 178 -4.78 -14.19 15.57
N GLN A 179 -5.12 -15.46 15.73
CA GLN A 179 -4.39 -16.58 15.14
C GLN A 179 -4.85 -16.79 13.71
N VAL A 180 -3.90 -16.87 12.78
CA VAL A 180 -4.15 -17.18 11.37
C VAL A 180 -3.45 -18.50 11.06
N SER A 181 -4.19 -19.47 10.55
CA SER A 181 -3.68 -20.79 10.20
C SER A 181 -4.22 -21.22 8.84
N ALA A 182 -3.43 -21.95 8.07
CA ALA A 182 -3.83 -22.46 6.77
C ALA A 182 -3.29 -23.88 6.57
N ASN A 183 -3.96 -24.69 5.76
CA ASN A 183 -3.54 -26.04 5.45
C ASN A 183 -3.36 -26.27 3.94
N ARG A 184 -2.82 -27.45 3.57
CA ARG A 184 -2.66 -27.90 2.18
C ARG A 184 -3.91 -28.58 1.61
N ASP A 185 -5.06 -28.43 2.26
CA ASP A 185 -6.37 -28.87 1.76
C ASP A 185 -7.24 -27.68 1.31
N GLY A 186 -6.67 -26.48 1.26
CA GLY A 186 -7.41 -25.28 0.88
C GLY A 186 -8.32 -24.75 1.99
N CYS A 187 -7.95 -24.96 3.26
CA CYS A 187 -8.61 -24.36 4.41
C CYS A 187 -7.77 -23.23 5.01
N LEU A 188 -8.41 -22.08 5.24
CA LEU A 188 -7.87 -20.95 6.00
C LEU A 188 -8.72 -20.81 7.27
N LYS A 189 -8.08 -20.66 8.42
CA LYS A 189 -8.73 -20.45 9.72
C LYS A 189 -8.22 -19.17 10.37
N LEU A 190 -9.16 -18.31 10.77
CA LEU A 190 -8.92 -17.19 11.67
C LEU A 190 -9.55 -17.52 13.02
N GLY A 191 -8.78 -17.42 14.09
CA GLY A 191 -9.26 -17.74 15.43
C GLY A 191 -8.74 -16.79 16.50
N ILE A 192 -9.42 -16.77 17.63
CA ILE A 192 -8.93 -16.17 18.87
C ILE A 192 -9.02 -17.22 19.97
N LYS A 193 -8.03 -17.19 20.86
CA LYS A 193 -8.03 -18.01 22.07
C LYS A 193 -7.87 -17.08 23.26
N SER A 194 -8.86 -17.06 24.15
CA SER A 194 -8.86 -16.22 25.36
C SER A 194 -9.37 -17.01 26.56
N GLU A 195 -9.25 -16.47 27.78
CA GLU A 195 -9.72 -17.16 28.99
C GLU A 195 -11.23 -17.46 28.98
N HIS A 196 -12.01 -16.63 28.28
CA HIS A 196 -13.47 -16.69 28.35
C HIS A 196 -14.13 -17.07 27.03
N VAL A 197 -13.43 -16.87 25.90
CA VAL A 197 -14.01 -16.98 24.57
C VAL A 197 -12.99 -17.55 23.59
N ASP A 198 -13.36 -18.68 23.00
CA ASP A 198 -12.68 -19.27 21.85
C ASP A 198 -13.62 -19.18 20.65
N VAL A 199 -13.18 -18.45 19.62
CA VAL A 199 -13.95 -18.27 18.38
C VAL A 199 -13.04 -18.59 17.22
N GLU A 200 -13.52 -19.47 16.35
CA GLU A 200 -12.81 -19.86 15.14
C GLU A 200 -13.72 -19.69 13.93
N THR A 201 -13.15 -19.24 12.82
CA THR A 201 -13.84 -19.09 11.54
C THR A 201 -12.99 -19.69 10.45
N GLU A 202 -13.58 -20.60 9.69
CA GLU A 202 -12.89 -21.39 8.67
C GLU A 202 -13.48 -21.14 7.29
N TRP A 203 -12.60 -21.04 6.29
CA TRP A 203 -12.96 -20.98 4.88
C TRP A 203 -12.39 -22.19 4.17
N HIS A 204 -13.25 -22.91 3.47
CA HIS A 204 -12.92 -24.16 2.77
C HIS A 204 -12.92 -23.97 1.26
N GLY A 205 -12.25 -24.88 0.54
CA GLY A 205 -12.24 -24.92 -0.93
C GLY A 205 -11.41 -23.80 -1.57
N LEU A 206 -10.38 -23.30 -0.87
CA LEU A 206 -9.48 -22.29 -1.39
C LEU A 206 -8.42 -22.92 -2.30
N ILE A 207 -8.03 -22.18 -3.33
CA ILE A 207 -7.05 -22.64 -4.33
C ILE A 207 -5.64 -22.49 -3.75
N LEU A 208 -4.88 -23.58 -3.79
CA LEU A 208 -3.47 -23.60 -3.42
C LEU A 208 -2.59 -23.06 -4.55
N GLY A 209 -1.51 -22.39 -4.18
CA GLY A 209 -0.47 -21.98 -5.12
C GLY A 209 0.31 -23.19 -5.66
N PRO A 210 1.15 -22.99 -6.70
CA PRO A 210 1.96 -24.07 -7.25
C PRO A 210 2.91 -24.65 -6.20
N ASP A 211 2.86 -25.97 -6.01
CA ASP A 211 3.78 -26.71 -5.15
C ASP A 211 5.22 -26.51 -5.65
N ARG A 212 6.07 -25.82 -4.87
CA ARG A 212 7.50 -25.77 -5.15
C ARG A 212 8.16 -27.02 -4.52
N PRO A 213 8.99 -27.76 -5.26
CA PRO A 213 9.59 -29.01 -4.78
C PRO A 213 10.41 -28.87 -3.49
N GLU A 214 10.96 -27.67 -3.21
CA GLU A 214 11.66 -27.35 -1.95
C GLU A 214 10.76 -27.48 -0.70
N GLN A 215 9.43 -27.31 -0.84
CA GLN A 215 8.45 -27.38 0.26
C GLN A 215 8.11 -28.82 0.70
N ARG A 216 8.52 -29.85 -0.06
CA ARG A 216 8.35 -31.26 0.32
C ARG A 216 9.46 -31.79 1.23
N ALA A 217 10.64 -31.16 1.23
CA ALA A 217 11.79 -31.62 1.98
C ALA A 217 11.77 -31.21 3.47
N LEU A 218 10.99 -30.17 3.83
CA LEU A 218 10.83 -29.67 5.21
C LEU A 218 9.59 -30.22 5.94
N SER A 219 8.70 -30.92 5.24
CA SER A 219 7.50 -31.50 5.86
C SER A 219 7.83 -32.78 6.63
N SER A 220 8.01 -32.64 7.95
CA SER A 220 7.75 -33.70 8.93
C SER A 220 6.25 -34.09 8.91
N PRO A 221 5.83 -35.27 9.40
CA PRO A 221 4.63 -35.93 8.91
C PRO A 221 3.33 -35.22 9.35
N ASN A 222 2.44 -35.02 8.37
CA ASN A 222 1.02 -34.69 8.48
C ASN A 222 0.60 -33.50 9.36
N PRO A 223 0.25 -32.35 8.74
CA PRO A 223 -0.58 -31.32 9.36
C PRO A 223 -2.02 -31.80 9.68
N ASN A 224 -2.43 -32.99 9.22
CA ASN A 224 -3.78 -33.54 9.42
C ASN A 224 -4.06 -34.04 10.85
N THR A 225 -3.26 -33.65 11.85
CA THR A 225 -3.47 -34.08 13.25
C THR A 225 -3.34 -32.96 14.29
N GLN A 226 -3.25 -31.68 13.90
CA GLN A 226 -3.17 -30.58 14.87
C GLN A 226 -4.43 -29.71 15.00
N PHE A 227 -5.58 -30.16 14.50
CA PHE A 227 -6.87 -29.53 14.81
C PHE A 227 -7.62 -30.20 15.99
N ASN A 228 -7.22 -31.41 16.41
CA ASN A 228 -7.88 -32.17 17.47
C ASN A 228 -6.94 -32.53 18.62
N GLN A 229 -6.24 -31.56 19.21
CA GLN A 229 -5.54 -31.78 20.48
C GLN A 229 -5.29 -30.46 21.23
N CYS A 230 -6.35 -29.92 21.80
CA CYS A 230 -6.34 -29.11 23.02
C CYS A 230 -7.71 -29.31 23.66
N ALA A 231 -7.86 -30.45 24.35
CA ALA A 231 -8.88 -30.63 25.38
C ALA A 231 -8.45 -29.89 26.64
#